data_AF-A0A5D3C2Z4-F1
#
_entry.id   AF-A0A5D3C2Z4-F1
#
_cell.length_a   1.000
_cell.length_b   1.000
_cell.length_c   1.000
_cell.angle_alpha   90.00
_cell.angle_beta   90.00
_cell.angle_gamma   90.00
#
_symmetry.space_group_name_H-M   'P 1'
#
loop_
_entity.id
_entity.type
_entity.pdbx_description
1 polymer ?
#
loop_
_entity_poly.entity_id
_entity_poly.type
_entity_poly.pdbx_seq_one_letter_code
_entity_poly.pdbx_strand_id
1 'polypeptide(L)'
;MTNMNGLSAMAYVFDSTFDCKNIDAAKEIYEALRMFVKMHLMWNSKILIDGGDNEIVATSLLEASNLLVLKESSSIHSNANLGVHGQGYLNLTGPGNLIEAQRLILSLFFSIYVGPKSFLRGPLDDSKANKTRPRLYCELSDCPAELLHPPEDCNVNSTLPFTLQICRVEDLTVEGTITGSVIHFHWVRDIFVYLSGAISASGLGCTGGVGRGRIFANGLGAGGGHGGKGGDGYYNGTFINGGVAYGDPNLPCELGSGSGNGSLAGETAGGGIIGKL
;
A
#
# COMPACT_ATOMS: atom_id res chain seq x y z
N MET A 1 14.61 -12.88 25.62
CA MET A 1 13.54 -13.69 25.00
C MET A 1 12.26 -13.48 25.79
N THR A 2 11.44 -12.51 25.39
CA THR A 2 10.09 -12.33 25.93
C THR A 2 9.14 -13.22 25.14
N ASN A 3 8.72 -14.33 25.77
CA ASN A 3 7.73 -15.25 25.24
C ASN A 3 6.35 -14.59 25.42
N MET A 4 5.72 -14.15 24.33
CA MET A 4 4.43 -13.44 24.35
C MET A 4 3.33 -14.31 23.75
N ASN A 5 3.14 -15.52 24.28
CA ASN A 5 2.04 -16.39 23.88
C ASN A 5 0.80 -16.03 24.71
N GLY A 6 -0.26 -15.54 24.05
CA GLY A 6 -1.61 -15.49 24.62
C GLY A 6 -2.02 -14.23 25.39
N LEU A 7 -1.56 -13.03 25.01
CA LEU A 7 -2.05 -11.79 25.60
C LEU A 7 -3.11 -11.14 24.69
N SER A 8 -4.39 -11.23 25.11
CA SER A 8 -5.41 -10.23 24.79
C SER A 8 -5.02 -8.96 25.55
N ALA A 9 -4.12 -8.18 24.95
CA ALA A 9 -3.68 -6.88 25.41
C ALA A 9 -2.84 -6.24 24.30
N MET A 10 -2.98 -4.93 24.13
CA MET A 10 -2.06 -4.13 23.32
C MET A 10 -0.61 -4.50 23.66
N ALA A 11 0.09 -5.14 22.71
CA ALA A 11 1.42 -5.66 22.93
C ALA A 11 2.43 -4.53 22.79
N TYR A 12 3.03 -4.14 23.93
CA TYR A 12 4.11 -3.16 23.97
C TYR A 12 5.47 -3.86 24.00
N VAL A 13 6.27 -3.62 22.98
CA VAL A 13 7.66 -4.09 22.93
C VAL A 13 8.57 -2.87 22.89
N PHE A 14 9.39 -2.72 23.93
CA PHE A 14 10.47 -1.75 23.99
C PHE A 14 11.79 -2.52 24.08
N ASP A 15 12.53 -2.59 22.97
CA ASP A 15 13.82 -3.28 22.92
C ASP A 15 14.85 -2.49 22.11
N SER A 16 16.08 -2.46 22.59
CA SER A 16 17.21 -1.95 21.83
C SER A 16 17.46 -2.76 20.55
N THR A 17 17.16 -4.07 20.52
CA THR A 17 17.24 -4.90 19.31
C THR A 17 16.28 -6.07 19.43
N PHE A 18 15.32 -6.17 18.52
CA PHE A 18 14.39 -7.28 18.46
C PHE A 18 14.72 -8.20 17.27
N ASP A 19 15.37 -9.32 17.58
CA ASP A 19 15.84 -10.32 16.62
C ASP A 19 14.90 -11.54 16.61
N CYS A 20 14.20 -11.74 15.49
CA CYS A 20 13.36 -12.91 15.21
C CYS A 20 14.15 -13.89 14.34
N LYS A 21 14.94 -14.76 14.97
CA LYS A 21 15.62 -15.88 14.30
C LYS A 21 14.85 -17.17 14.48
N ASN A 22 14.47 -17.82 13.38
CA ASN A 22 13.89 -19.17 13.36
C ASN A 22 12.85 -19.37 14.47
N ILE A 23 11.89 -18.45 14.55
CA ILE A 23 10.73 -18.67 15.41
C ILE A 23 9.82 -19.62 14.63
N ASP A 24 9.92 -20.92 14.92
CA ASP A 24 9.06 -21.96 14.34
C ASP A 24 7.56 -21.74 14.66
N ALA A 25 7.26 -20.86 15.61
CA ALA A 25 5.91 -20.39 15.93
C ALA A 25 5.65 -19.02 15.28
N ALA A 26 4.62 -18.91 14.44
CA ALA A 26 4.13 -17.60 14.04
C ALA A 26 3.78 -16.79 15.30
N LYS A 27 4.32 -15.56 15.40
CA LYS A 27 3.99 -14.69 16.54
C LYS A 27 2.65 -14.03 16.26
N GLU A 28 1.60 -14.59 16.85
CA GLU A 28 0.24 -14.04 16.80
C GLU A 28 0.05 -12.95 17.84
N ILE A 29 -0.45 -11.81 17.39
CA ILE A 29 -0.76 -10.64 18.21
C ILE A 29 -2.22 -10.30 17.98
N TYR A 30 -3.01 -10.29 19.05
CA TYR A 30 -4.42 -9.94 19.00
C TYR A 30 -4.60 -8.45 19.32
N GLU A 31 -5.57 -7.81 18.66
CA GLU A 31 -5.88 -6.38 18.70
C GLU A 31 -4.83 -5.49 18.03
N ALA A 32 -4.17 -4.59 18.78
CA ALA A 32 -3.24 -3.61 18.25
C ALA A 32 -1.81 -3.86 18.75
N LEU A 33 -0.87 -3.97 17.82
CA LEU A 33 0.55 -3.98 18.12
C LEU A 33 1.05 -2.54 18.32
N ARG A 34 1.83 -2.29 19.37
CA ARG A 34 2.64 -1.07 19.51
C ARG A 34 4.08 -1.44 19.85
N MET A 35 4.93 -1.48 18.84
CA MET A 35 6.32 -1.90 18.99
C MET A 35 7.25 -0.73 18.70
N PHE A 36 8.21 -0.49 19.59
CA PHE A 36 9.23 0.55 19.46
C PHE A 36 10.60 -0.07 19.70
N VAL A 37 11.40 -0.16 18.64
CA VAL A 37 12.73 -0.77 18.70
C VAL A 37 13.76 0.08 17.97
N LYS A 38 15.04 -0.09 18.31
CA LYS A 38 16.11 0.52 17.51
C LYS A 38 16.40 -0.29 16.26
N MET A 39 16.44 -1.61 16.38
CA MET A 39 16.66 -2.52 15.26
C MET A 39 15.66 -3.67 15.34
N HIS A 40 14.99 -3.98 14.22
CA HIS A 40 14.16 -5.16 14.05
C HIS A 40 14.72 -6.02 12.93
N LEU A 41 15.16 -7.23 13.28
CA LEU A 41 15.76 -8.17 12.34
C LEU A 41 14.89 -9.43 12.30
N MET A 42 14.44 -9.81 11.11
CA MET A 42 13.63 -11.02 10.88
C MET A 42 14.36 -11.95 9.93
N TRP A 43 14.44 -13.22 10.31
CA TRP A 43 15.01 -14.28 9.48
C TRP A 43 14.12 -15.51 9.52
N ASN A 44 13.56 -15.90 8.36
CA ASN A 44 12.63 -17.02 8.23
C ASN A 44 11.59 -17.06 9.35
N SER A 45 10.92 -15.92 9.56
CA SER A 45 10.02 -15.71 10.69
C SER A 45 8.76 -14.95 10.27
N LYS A 46 7.67 -15.15 11.01
CA LYS A 46 6.37 -14.57 10.69
C LYS A 46 5.78 -13.85 11.91
N ILE A 47 5.28 -12.64 11.67
CA ILE A 47 4.46 -11.88 12.60
C ILE A 47 3.05 -11.81 12.00
N LEU A 48 2.05 -12.24 12.77
CA LEU A 48 0.64 -12.19 12.41
C LEU A 48 -0.07 -11.26 13.39
N ILE A 49 -0.73 -10.24 12.87
CA ILE A 49 -1.47 -9.25 13.66
C ILE A 49 -2.95 -9.38 13.30
N ASP A 50 -3.73 -9.82 14.27
CA ASP A 50 -5.18 -9.94 14.18
C ASP A 50 -5.86 -8.78 14.92
N GLY A 51 -6.26 -7.75 14.18
CA GLY A 51 -7.00 -6.59 14.69
C GLY A 51 -8.49 -6.83 14.99
N GLY A 52 -8.97 -8.07 14.82
CA GLY A 52 -10.36 -8.45 15.04
C GLY A 52 -11.35 -8.02 13.94
N ASP A 53 -12.60 -8.44 14.09
CA ASP A 53 -13.68 -8.27 13.09
C ASP A 53 -14.46 -6.93 13.21
N ASN A 54 -14.06 -6.04 14.12
CA ASN A 54 -14.81 -4.82 14.42
C ASN A 54 -14.63 -3.75 13.33
N GLU A 55 -15.69 -2.97 13.05
CA GLU A 55 -15.71 -1.90 12.03
C GLU A 55 -14.67 -0.79 12.29
N ILE A 56 -14.20 -0.65 13.53
CA ILE A 56 -13.12 0.26 13.91
C ILE A 56 -11.80 -0.50 13.76
N VAL A 57 -11.22 -0.45 12.56
CA VAL A 57 -9.93 -1.08 12.26
C VAL A 57 -8.84 -0.41 13.10
N ALA A 58 -8.41 -1.09 14.17
CA ALA A 58 -7.32 -0.61 15.01
C ALA A 58 -6.03 -0.51 14.18
N THR A 59 -5.31 0.61 14.31
CA THR A 59 -4.01 0.78 13.65
C THR A 59 -2.91 0.22 14.56
N SER A 60 -2.26 -0.83 14.08
CA SER A 60 -1.02 -1.34 14.64
C SER A 60 0.16 -0.47 14.21
N LEU A 61 1.13 -0.29 15.10
CA LEU A 61 2.31 0.53 14.88
C LEU A 61 3.59 -0.25 15.20
N LEU A 62 4.49 -0.30 14.23
CA LEU A 62 5.86 -0.80 14.38
C LEU A 62 6.85 0.32 14.06
N GLU A 63 7.55 0.80 15.08
CA GLU A 63 8.57 1.84 14.96
C GLU A 63 9.97 1.24 15.12
N ALA A 64 10.82 1.41 14.10
CA ALA A 64 12.21 0.98 14.06
C ALA A 64 13.13 2.19 13.82
N SER A 65 13.73 2.73 14.88
CA SER A 65 14.46 4.01 14.77
C SER A 65 15.73 3.95 13.92
N ASN A 66 16.33 2.78 13.67
CA ASN A 66 17.54 2.67 12.85
C ASN A 66 17.39 1.68 11.69
N LEU A 67 16.90 0.47 11.95
CA LEU A 67 16.97 -0.60 10.96
C LEU A 67 15.81 -1.60 11.09
N LEU A 68 15.11 -1.87 9.99
CA LEU A 68 14.12 -2.93 9.85
C LEU A 68 14.53 -3.84 8.67
N VAL A 69 14.81 -5.11 8.95
CA VAL A 69 15.28 -6.06 7.94
C VAL A 69 14.43 -7.32 7.96
N LEU A 70 13.92 -7.71 6.78
CA LEU A 70 13.28 -9.00 6.55
C LEU A 70 14.16 -9.82 5.60
N LYS A 71 14.53 -11.03 6.03
CA LYS A 71 15.32 -11.98 5.26
C LYS A 71 14.69 -13.37 5.20
N GLU A 72 14.99 -14.08 4.11
CA GLU A 72 14.64 -15.48 3.90
C GLU A 72 13.17 -15.79 4.19
N SER A 73 12.25 -15.35 3.32
CA SER A 73 10.81 -15.64 3.45
C SER A 73 10.17 -15.17 4.78
N SER A 74 10.64 -14.04 5.30
CA SER A 74 10.04 -13.41 6.50
C SER A 74 8.79 -12.60 6.15
N SER A 75 7.78 -12.64 7.01
CA SER A 75 6.53 -11.91 6.74
C SER A 75 5.98 -11.16 7.96
N ILE A 76 5.50 -9.93 7.73
CA ILE A 76 4.64 -9.21 8.66
C ILE A 76 3.27 -9.09 7.98
N HIS A 77 2.27 -9.75 8.56
CA HIS A 77 0.90 -9.77 8.04
C HIS A 77 -0.03 -9.16 9.07
N SER A 78 -0.89 -8.23 8.65
CA SER A 78 -1.95 -7.68 9.48
C SER A 78 -3.29 -7.70 8.76
N ASN A 79 -4.33 -8.26 9.37
CA ASN A 79 -5.68 -8.14 8.82
C ASN A 79 -6.31 -6.74 9.01
N ALA A 80 -5.60 -5.83 9.69
CA ALA A 80 -6.00 -4.46 10.03
C ALA A 80 -5.04 -3.43 9.41
N ASN A 81 -5.09 -2.18 9.89
CA ASN A 81 -4.18 -1.13 9.45
C ASN A 81 -2.81 -1.31 10.12
N LEU A 82 -1.73 -1.16 9.37
CA LEU A 82 -0.36 -1.25 9.86
C LEU A 82 0.44 -0.01 9.46
N GLY A 83 0.91 0.74 10.45
CA GLY A 83 1.95 1.75 10.31
C GLY A 83 3.31 1.16 10.63
N VAL A 84 4.27 1.35 9.73
CA VAL A 84 5.67 1.00 9.91
C VAL A 84 6.48 2.27 9.77
N HIS A 85 7.03 2.74 10.88
CA HIS A 85 7.79 3.98 10.94
C HIS A 85 9.26 3.66 11.20
N GLY A 86 10.18 4.42 10.63
CA GLY A 86 11.58 4.30 11.01
C GLY A 86 12.40 5.45 10.50
N GLN A 87 13.53 5.78 11.14
CA GLN A 87 14.36 6.93 10.75
C GLN A 87 15.59 6.53 9.91
N GLY A 88 15.80 5.23 9.69
CA GLY A 88 16.93 4.69 8.92
C GLY A 88 16.45 3.85 7.74
N TYR A 89 16.72 2.55 7.77
CA TYR A 89 16.54 1.67 6.60
C TYR A 89 15.44 0.63 6.80
N LEU A 90 14.59 0.46 5.79
CA LEU A 90 13.74 -0.72 5.61
C LEU A 90 14.31 -1.55 4.47
N ASN A 91 14.67 -2.80 4.74
CA ASN A 91 15.33 -3.66 3.77
C ASN A 91 14.72 -5.07 3.72
N LEU A 92 14.07 -5.38 2.60
CA LEU A 92 13.55 -6.71 2.30
C LEU A 92 14.56 -7.39 1.35
N THR A 93 15.32 -8.37 1.85
CA THR A 93 16.38 -9.05 1.09
C THR A 93 16.19 -10.56 1.04
N GLY A 94 16.39 -11.15 -0.14
CA GLY A 94 16.11 -12.57 -0.39
C GLY A 94 14.66 -12.80 -0.83
N PRO A 95 14.32 -14.03 -1.27
CA PRO A 95 13.02 -14.32 -1.83
C PRO A 95 11.94 -14.49 -0.76
N GLY A 96 10.71 -14.07 -1.10
CA GLY A 96 9.51 -14.38 -0.33
C GLY A 96 9.25 -13.48 0.88
N ASN A 97 9.98 -12.37 1.04
CA ASN A 97 9.68 -11.43 2.11
C ASN A 97 8.40 -10.63 1.80
N LEU A 98 7.57 -10.41 2.81
CA LEU A 98 6.26 -9.78 2.65
C LEU A 98 5.96 -8.86 3.83
N ILE A 99 5.58 -7.62 3.54
CA ILE A 99 4.85 -6.78 4.50
C ILE A 99 3.50 -6.49 3.89
N GLU A 100 2.45 -6.97 4.53
CA GLU A 100 1.08 -6.78 4.07
C GLU A 100 0.11 -6.38 5.17
N ALA A 101 -0.81 -5.51 4.81
CA ALA A 101 -1.86 -5.05 5.70
C ALA A 101 -3.11 -4.67 4.92
N GLN A 102 -4.25 -4.55 5.60
CA GLN A 102 -5.46 -3.98 4.99
C GLN A 102 -5.21 -2.54 4.50
N ARG A 103 -4.46 -1.77 5.28
CA ARG A 103 -3.82 -0.53 4.84
C ARG A 103 -2.40 -0.47 5.40
N LEU A 104 -1.44 -0.25 4.52
CA LEU A 104 -0.03 -0.20 4.87
C LEU A 104 0.50 1.23 4.76
N ILE A 105 1.05 1.76 5.84
CA ILE A 105 1.69 3.08 5.87
C ILE A 105 3.16 2.86 6.21
N LEU A 106 4.06 3.26 5.31
CA LEU A 106 5.50 3.28 5.53
C LEU A 106 5.93 4.74 5.62
N SER A 107 6.58 5.14 6.71
CA SER A 107 6.96 6.54 6.88
C SER A 107 8.31 6.77 7.54
N LEU A 108 8.86 7.96 7.25
CA LEU A 108 10.04 8.57 7.88
C LEU A 108 11.39 7.90 7.58
N PHE A 109 11.40 6.85 6.75
CA PHE A 109 12.62 6.10 6.44
C PHE A 109 13.59 6.93 5.62
N PHE A 110 14.88 6.89 5.94
CA PHE A 110 15.89 7.41 5.03
C PHE A 110 15.85 6.65 3.70
N SER A 111 15.79 5.31 3.74
CA SER A 111 15.69 4.52 2.51
C SER A 111 14.89 3.24 2.69
N ILE A 112 14.15 2.89 1.65
CA ILE A 112 13.39 1.64 1.52
C ILE A 112 13.94 0.84 0.34
N TYR A 113 14.35 -0.39 0.59
CA TYR A 113 14.77 -1.35 -0.43
C TYR A 113 13.81 -2.55 -0.45
N VAL A 114 13.12 -2.73 -1.59
CA VAL A 114 12.29 -3.89 -1.87
C VAL A 114 13.05 -4.79 -2.85
N GLY A 115 13.77 -5.79 -2.31
CA GLY A 115 14.58 -6.69 -3.11
C GLY A 115 13.78 -7.64 -4.00
N PRO A 116 14.46 -8.37 -4.91
CA PRO A 116 13.81 -9.31 -5.83
C PRO A 116 12.90 -10.31 -5.11
N LYS A 117 11.72 -10.54 -5.68
CA LYS A 117 10.71 -11.47 -5.11
C LYS A 117 10.27 -11.14 -3.67
N SER A 118 10.46 -9.90 -3.24
CA SER A 118 9.88 -9.35 -2.02
C SER A 118 8.67 -8.48 -2.36
N PHE A 119 7.76 -8.34 -1.40
CA PHE A 119 6.45 -7.73 -1.61
C PHE A 119 6.12 -6.73 -0.51
N LEU A 120 5.72 -5.53 -0.93
CA LEU A 120 4.93 -4.61 -0.10
C LEU A 120 3.51 -4.61 -0.64
N ARG A 121 2.53 -4.85 0.22
CA ARG A 121 1.15 -5.07 -0.23
C ARG A 121 0.13 -4.38 0.66
N GLY A 122 -0.79 -3.65 0.05
CA GLY A 122 -1.98 -3.17 0.72
C GLY A 122 -3.04 -2.79 -0.32
N PRO A 123 -4.24 -3.40 -0.34
CA PRO A 123 -4.84 -4.20 0.73
C PRO A 123 -4.41 -5.68 0.71
N LEU A 124 -4.96 -6.47 1.63
CA LEU A 124 -4.82 -7.92 1.66
C LEU A 124 -5.35 -8.55 0.37
N ASP A 125 -4.73 -9.65 -0.05
CA ASP A 125 -5.07 -10.43 -1.26
C ASP A 125 -6.25 -11.39 -1.01
N ASP A 126 -7.18 -10.99 -0.14
CA ASP A 126 -8.34 -11.80 0.21
C ASP A 126 -9.59 -11.28 -0.50
N SER A 127 -10.21 -12.18 -1.27
CA SER A 127 -11.47 -11.98 -2.00
C SER A 127 -12.67 -11.53 -1.14
N LYS A 128 -12.52 -11.49 0.20
CA LYS A 128 -13.52 -11.04 1.18
C LYS A 128 -13.36 -9.58 1.63
N ALA A 129 -12.42 -8.81 1.09
CA ALA A 129 -12.13 -7.41 1.43
C ALA A 129 -13.22 -6.37 1.03
N ASN A 130 -14.48 -6.77 0.92
CA ASN A 130 -15.59 -5.83 0.66
C ASN A 130 -15.92 -4.96 1.89
N LYS A 131 -15.50 -5.33 3.10
CA LYS A 131 -15.83 -4.62 4.34
C LYS A 131 -14.99 -3.37 4.62
N THR A 132 -13.89 -3.17 3.89
CA THR A 132 -12.85 -2.16 4.20
C THR A 132 -12.42 -1.38 2.96
N ARG A 133 -13.33 -1.19 2.00
CA ARG A 133 -13.06 -0.32 0.84
C ARG A 133 -12.69 1.09 1.31
N PRO A 134 -11.58 1.67 0.83
CA PRO A 134 -11.30 3.06 1.10
C PRO A 134 -12.46 3.94 0.63
N ARG A 135 -12.71 5.05 1.32
CA ARG A 135 -13.64 6.06 0.82
C ARG A 135 -12.97 6.76 -0.35
N LEU A 136 -13.37 6.37 -1.55
CA LEU A 136 -12.86 6.94 -2.79
C LEU A 136 -13.69 8.18 -3.14
N TYR A 137 -13.01 9.25 -3.51
CA TYR A 137 -13.60 10.53 -3.91
C TYR A 137 -14.01 10.51 -5.39
N CYS A 138 -14.64 9.41 -5.84
CA CYS A 138 -14.82 9.11 -7.25
C CYS A 138 -15.60 10.16 -8.05
N GLU A 139 -16.58 10.80 -7.42
CA GLU A 139 -17.46 11.78 -8.06
C GLU A 139 -17.20 13.21 -7.58
N LEU A 140 -16.17 13.40 -6.75
CA LEU A 140 -15.83 14.70 -6.17
C LEU A 140 -14.65 15.28 -6.94
N SER A 141 -14.79 16.54 -7.36
CA SER A 141 -13.71 17.34 -7.92
C SER A 141 -12.82 17.96 -6.84
N ASP A 142 -13.25 17.91 -5.57
CA ASP A 142 -12.53 18.54 -4.46
C ASP A 142 -11.78 17.50 -3.62
N CYS A 143 -10.53 17.83 -3.29
CA CYS A 143 -9.69 16.99 -2.45
C CYS A 143 -9.76 17.36 -0.98
N PRO A 144 -9.81 16.37 -0.07
CA PRO A 144 -9.52 16.57 1.34
C PRO A 144 -8.22 17.36 1.52
N ALA A 145 -8.26 18.34 2.42
CA ALA A 145 -7.10 19.16 2.72
C ALA A 145 -5.90 18.31 3.18
N GLU A 146 -6.15 17.17 3.83
CA GLU A 146 -5.14 16.22 4.29
C GLU A 146 -4.43 15.48 3.15
N LEU A 147 -4.99 15.43 1.94
CA LEU A 147 -4.30 14.91 0.76
C LEU A 147 -3.48 15.98 0.04
N LEU A 148 -3.94 17.23 0.08
CA LEU A 148 -3.24 18.37 -0.50
C LEU A 148 -2.06 18.82 0.37
N HIS A 149 -2.26 18.77 1.68
CA HIS A 149 -1.31 19.15 2.71
C HIS A 149 -1.27 18.06 3.79
N PRO A 150 -0.68 16.87 3.47
CA PRO A 150 -0.51 15.83 4.46
C PRO A 150 0.31 16.35 5.65
N PRO A 151 0.01 15.87 6.86
CA PRO A 151 0.74 16.30 8.03
C PRO A 151 2.19 15.83 7.93
N GLU A 152 3.08 16.62 8.53
CA GLU A 152 4.51 16.36 8.53
C GLU A 152 4.89 14.99 9.11
N ASP A 153 4.13 14.48 10.07
CA ASP A 153 4.37 13.18 10.67
C ASP A 153 3.80 12.01 9.85
N CYS A 154 3.26 12.28 8.66
CA CYS A 154 2.58 11.31 7.80
C CYS A 154 1.42 10.57 8.50
N ASN A 155 0.93 11.09 9.64
CA ASN A 155 -0.11 10.46 10.42
C ASN A 155 -1.47 10.78 9.81
N VAL A 156 -1.81 9.99 8.81
CA VAL A 156 -3.01 10.14 8.02
C VAL A 156 -4.19 9.39 8.63
N ASN A 157 -5.37 9.98 8.53
CA ASN A 157 -6.59 9.33 8.99
C ASN A 157 -6.90 8.08 8.14
N SER A 158 -7.39 7.02 8.79
CA SER A 158 -7.88 5.79 8.15
C SER A 158 -9.10 6.01 7.25
N THR A 159 -9.61 7.23 7.12
CA THR A 159 -10.68 7.59 6.17
C THR A 159 -10.18 7.95 4.76
N LEU A 160 -8.87 8.12 4.55
CA LEU A 160 -8.30 8.51 3.25
C LEU A 160 -8.39 7.41 2.18
N PRO A 161 -8.25 7.73 0.88
CA PRO A 161 -8.59 6.82 -0.22
C PRO A 161 -7.49 5.79 -0.56
N PHE A 162 -6.34 5.81 0.09
CA PHE A 162 -5.22 4.91 -0.21
C PHE A 162 -5.18 3.66 0.66
N THR A 163 -4.64 2.60 0.06
CA THR A 163 -4.40 1.30 0.70
C THR A 163 -2.92 1.07 1.00
N LEU A 164 -2.03 1.79 0.31
CA LEU A 164 -0.60 1.80 0.58
C LEU A 164 -0.09 3.24 0.53
N GLN A 165 0.62 3.70 1.55
CA GLN A 165 1.29 4.99 1.55
C GLN A 165 2.78 4.82 1.85
N ILE A 166 3.61 5.54 1.09
CA ILE A 166 5.03 5.72 1.37
C ILE A 166 5.27 7.22 1.51
N CYS A 167 5.72 7.63 2.69
CA CYS A 167 5.75 9.04 3.06
C CYS A 167 7.07 9.43 3.73
N ARG A 168 7.64 10.58 3.35
CA ARG A 168 8.95 11.06 3.86
C ARG A 168 10.04 10.00 3.73
N VAL A 169 10.41 9.72 2.48
CA VAL A 169 11.48 8.79 2.16
C VAL A 169 12.47 9.46 1.22
N GLU A 170 13.77 9.42 1.51
CA GLU A 170 14.77 9.96 0.57
C GLU A 170 14.86 9.03 -0.65
N ASP A 171 15.19 7.75 -0.44
CA ASP A 171 15.40 6.80 -1.53
C ASP A 171 14.48 5.56 -1.44
N LEU A 172 13.63 5.37 -2.44
CA LEU A 172 12.85 4.14 -2.64
C LEU A 172 13.41 3.33 -3.81
N THR A 173 13.98 2.17 -3.54
CA THR A 173 14.47 1.23 -4.57
C THR A 173 13.59 -0.02 -4.66
N VAL A 174 13.13 -0.33 -5.86
CA VAL A 174 12.18 -1.42 -6.15
C VAL A 174 12.78 -2.38 -7.17
N GLU A 175 13.19 -3.55 -6.70
CA GLU A 175 13.52 -4.73 -7.51
C GLU A 175 12.50 -5.87 -7.35
N GLY A 176 11.66 -5.81 -6.32
CA GLY A 176 10.50 -6.69 -6.08
C GLY A 176 9.19 -6.03 -6.49
N THR A 177 8.11 -6.29 -5.75
CA THR A 177 6.77 -5.80 -6.11
C THR A 177 6.16 -4.95 -5.01
N ILE A 178 5.68 -3.77 -5.37
CA ILE A 178 4.78 -2.95 -4.54
C ILE A 178 3.39 -3.03 -5.17
N THR A 179 2.41 -3.55 -4.44
CA THR A 179 1.04 -3.67 -4.93
C THR A 179 0.08 -2.95 -4.00
N GLY A 180 -0.82 -2.17 -4.58
CA GLY A 180 -1.99 -1.71 -3.86
C GLY A 180 -3.17 -1.37 -4.75
N SER A 181 -4.25 -0.90 -4.15
CA SER A 181 -5.39 -0.36 -4.89
C SER A 181 -5.17 1.10 -5.22
N VAL A 182 -4.91 1.91 -4.19
CA VAL A 182 -4.50 3.30 -4.36
C VAL A 182 -3.21 3.47 -3.58
N ILE A 183 -2.13 3.79 -4.28
CA ILE A 183 -0.79 3.97 -3.74
C ILE A 183 -0.51 5.46 -3.64
N HIS A 184 -0.13 5.93 -2.45
CA HIS A 184 0.17 7.34 -2.21
C HIS A 184 1.67 7.52 -1.89
N PHE A 185 2.37 8.27 -2.73
CA PHE A 185 3.74 8.74 -2.49
C PHE A 185 3.70 10.20 -2.05
N HIS A 186 4.21 10.48 -0.86
CA HIS A 186 4.27 11.83 -0.33
C HIS A 186 5.68 12.17 0.15
N TRP A 187 6.30 13.19 -0.45
CA TRP A 187 7.68 13.58 -0.10
C TRP A 187 8.63 12.38 -0.18
N VAL A 188 8.55 11.69 -1.31
CA VAL A 188 9.51 10.65 -1.68
C VAL A 188 10.42 11.25 -2.73
N ARG A 189 11.68 11.50 -2.37
CA ARG A 189 12.58 12.31 -3.18
C ARG A 189 12.97 11.60 -4.47
N ASP A 190 13.44 10.36 -4.37
CA ASP A 190 13.84 9.56 -5.52
C ASP A 190 13.22 8.14 -5.47
N ILE A 191 12.64 7.72 -6.61
CA ILE A 191 12.06 6.37 -6.78
C ILE A 191 12.77 5.67 -7.94
N PHE A 192 13.49 4.60 -7.62
CA PHE A 192 14.20 3.75 -8.58
C PHE A 192 13.47 2.42 -8.76
N VAL A 193 12.85 2.22 -9.93
CA VAL A 193 12.22 0.93 -10.29
C VAL A 193 13.11 0.22 -11.29
N TYR A 194 13.71 -0.90 -10.88
CA TYR A 194 14.57 -1.73 -11.73
C TYR A 194 13.75 -2.68 -12.61
N LEU A 195 14.40 -3.29 -13.61
CA LEU A 195 13.74 -4.17 -14.60
C LEU A 195 12.98 -5.36 -13.99
N SER A 196 13.45 -5.89 -12.85
CA SER A 196 12.77 -6.96 -12.13
C SER A 196 11.64 -6.46 -11.22
N GLY A 197 11.61 -5.15 -10.97
CA GLY A 197 10.69 -4.51 -10.05
C GLY A 197 9.39 -4.07 -10.71
N ALA A 198 8.34 -3.96 -9.91
CA ALA A 198 7.04 -3.46 -10.36
C ALA A 198 6.32 -2.69 -9.24
N ILE A 199 5.69 -1.58 -9.61
CA ILE A 199 4.69 -0.89 -8.79
C ILE A 199 3.36 -1.06 -9.51
N SER A 200 2.39 -1.69 -8.86
CA SER A 200 1.09 -2.02 -9.44
C SER A 200 -0.05 -1.46 -8.60
N ALA A 201 -0.85 -0.58 -9.18
CA ALA A 201 -2.07 -0.07 -8.58
C ALA A 201 -3.29 -0.67 -9.29
N SER A 202 -4.11 -1.46 -8.60
CA SER A 202 -5.26 -2.14 -9.20
C SER A 202 -6.39 -2.44 -8.21
N GLY A 203 -7.63 -2.47 -8.72
CA GLY A 203 -8.79 -2.80 -7.90
C GLY A 203 -9.12 -1.70 -6.89
N LEU A 204 -10.31 -1.82 -6.28
CA LEU A 204 -10.85 -0.90 -5.26
C LEU A 204 -10.68 0.60 -5.54
N GLY A 205 -10.50 1.03 -6.79
CA GLY A 205 -10.71 2.42 -7.18
C GLY A 205 -12.12 2.60 -7.73
N CYS A 206 -12.29 3.58 -8.59
CA CYS A 206 -13.62 3.96 -9.06
C CYS A 206 -14.04 3.04 -10.22
N THR A 207 -15.27 2.53 -10.20
CA THR A 207 -15.88 1.92 -11.39
C THR A 207 -16.43 3.00 -12.33
N GLY A 208 -16.72 4.20 -11.82
CA GLY A 208 -17.06 5.40 -12.56
C GLY A 208 -16.13 6.57 -12.24
N GLY A 209 -16.67 7.78 -12.20
CA GLY A 209 -15.95 8.99 -11.81
C GLY A 209 -15.52 9.89 -12.97
N VAL A 210 -14.73 10.91 -12.64
CA VAL A 210 -14.34 12.00 -13.55
C VAL A 210 -13.51 11.49 -14.73
N GLY A 211 -12.68 10.47 -14.48
CA GLY A 211 -11.80 9.85 -15.45
C GLY A 211 -12.37 8.69 -16.21
N ARG A 212 -13.28 8.95 -17.15
CA ARG A 212 -13.87 7.90 -17.98
C ARG A 212 -12.93 7.44 -19.09
N GLY A 213 -12.73 6.13 -19.10
CA GLY A 213 -12.09 5.41 -20.19
C GLY A 213 -13.00 5.21 -21.39
N ARG A 214 -12.52 4.40 -22.34
CA ARG A 214 -13.31 3.88 -23.47
C ARG A 214 -13.31 2.36 -23.38
N ILE A 215 -14.44 1.76 -23.72
CA ILE A 215 -14.58 0.30 -23.80
C ILE A 215 -15.29 -0.08 -25.09
N PHE A 216 -14.79 -1.11 -25.75
CA PHE A 216 -15.42 -1.75 -26.89
C PHE A 216 -16.30 -2.93 -26.45
N ALA A 217 -17.29 -3.28 -27.27
CA ALA A 217 -18.21 -4.39 -26.98
C ALA A 217 -17.52 -5.77 -26.85
N ASN A 218 -16.29 -5.89 -27.35
CA ASN A 218 -15.45 -7.09 -27.20
C ASN A 218 -14.68 -7.14 -25.87
N GLY A 219 -14.91 -6.19 -24.96
CA GLY A 219 -14.25 -6.10 -23.66
C GLY A 219 -12.89 -5.40 -23.67
N LEU A 220 -12.41 -4.94 -24.83
CA LEU A 220 -11.17 -4.16 -24.90
C LEU A 220 -11.42 -2.76 -24.34
N GLY A 221 -10.69 -2.40 -23.27
CA GLY A 221 -10.82 -1.13 -22.57
C GLY A 221 -9.53 -0.29 -22.59
N ALA A 222 -9.70 1.01 -22.45
CA ALA A 222 -8.66 2.02 -22.31
C ALA A 222 -9.05 2.96 -21.16
N GLY A 223 -8.11 3.37 -20.32
CA GLY A 223 -8.39 4.27 -19.19
C GLY A 223 -8.35 5.74 -19.55
N GLY A 224 -9.01 6.59 -18.77
CA GLY A 224 -8.73 8.04 -18.77
C GLY A 224 -7.40 8.33 -18.07
N GLY A 225 -6.77 9.47 -18.38
CA GLY A 225 -5.55 9.93 -17.70
C GLY A 225 -5.82 11.14 -16.82
N HIS A 226 -5.41 11.09 -15.55
CA HIS A 226 -5.50 12.25 -14.68
C HIS A 226 -4.38 13.23 -15.03
N GLY A 227 -4.72 14.50 -15.32
CA GLY A 227 -3.75 15.51 -15.75
C GLY A 227 -3.09 15.26 -17.11
N GLY A 228 -3.55 14.28 -17.91
CA GLY A 228 -2.95 13.92 -19.20
C GLY A 228 -3.75 12.87 -19.98
N LYS A 229 -3.32 12.51 -21.19
CA LYS A 229 -4.01 11.47 -21.98
C LYS A 229 -3.90 10.11 -21.28
N GLY A 230 -5.01 9.37 -21.22
CA GLY A 230 -5.01 8.01 -20.66
C GLY A 230 -4.26 7.00 -21.53
N GLY A 231 -3.93 5.85 -20.94
CA GLY A 231 -3.22 4.77 -21.62
C GLY A 231 -4.08 4.07 -22.68
N ASP A 232 -3.45 3.76 -23.83
CA ASP A 232 -4.08 3.00 -24.89
C ASP A 232 -4.16 1.50 -24.53
N GLY A 233 -5.23 0.83 -24.97
CA GLY A 233 -5.43 -0.60 -24.78
C GLY A 233 -5.10 -1.37 -26.06
N TYR A 234 -4.41 -2.51 -25.93
CA TYR A 234 -4.09 -3.38 -27.05
C TYR A 234 -4.29 -4.84 -26.67
N TYR A 235 -5.08 -5.56 -27.47
CA TYR A 235 -5.29 -6.99 -27.31
C TYR A 235 -5.47 -7.66 -28.67
N ASN A 236 -4.64 -8.67 -28.94
CA ASN A 236 -4.77 -9.56 -30.10
C ASN A 236 -4.93 -8.80 -31.43
N GLY A 237 -4.07 -7.81 -31.71
CA GLY A 237 -4.12 -6.99 -32.93
C GLY A 237 -5.16 -5.87 -32.92
N THR A 238 -6.06 -5.84 -31.93
CA THR A 238 -7.08 -4.80 -31.78
C THR A 238 -6.58 -3.72 -30.83
N PHE A 239 -6.79 -2.46 -31.22
CA PHE A 239 -6.29 -1.30 -30.49
C PHE A 239 -7.44 -0.35 -30.11
N ILE A 240 -7.39 0.20 -28.91
CA ILE A 240 -8.30 1.24 -28.44
C ILE A 240 -7.48 2.42 -27.88
N ASN A 241 -7.82 3.63 -28.32
CA ASN A 241 -7.19 4.83 -27.79
C ASN A 241 -7.61 5.05 -26.33
N GLY A 242 -6.65 5.49 -25.52
CA GLY A 242 -6.84 6.01 -24.19
C GLY A 242 -7.91 7.10 -24.14
N GLY A 243 -8.55 7.19 -22.98
CA GLY A 243 -9.52 8.24 -22.68
C GLY A 243 -8.89 9.62 -22.69
N VAL A 244 -9.76 10.63 -22.70
CA VAL A 244 -9.34 12.04 -22.60
C VAL A 244 -8.69 12.31 -21.25
N ALA A 245 -7.92 13.40 -21.19
CA ALA A 245 -7.46 13.94 -19.92
C ALA A 245 -8.64 14.37 -19.06
N TYR A 246 -8.54 14.12 -17.76
CA TYR A 246 -9.51 14.56 -16.77
C TYR A 246 -8.78 15.06 -15.51
N GLY A 247 -9.51 15.79 -14.67
CA GLY A 247 -9.00 16.30 -13.42
C GLY A 247 -7.95 17.41 -13.56
N ASP A 248 -7.58 17.98 -12.43
CA ASP A 248 -6.50 18.95 -12.28
C ASP A 248 -5.22 18.21 -11.85
N PRO A 249 -4.10 18.33 -12.59
CA PRO A 249 -2.80 17.76 -12.19
C PRO A 249 -2.36 18.11 -10.75
N ASN A 250 -2.90 19.17 -10.16
CA ASN A 250 -2.61 19.60 -8.80
C ASN A 250 -3.52 18.97 -7.73
N LEU A 251 -4.56 18.22 -8.12
CA LEU A 251 -5.55 17.61 -7.24
C LEU A 251 -5.36 16.08 -7.17
N PRO A 252 -4.75 15.56 -6.10
CA PRO A 252 -4.34 14.15 -6.00
C PRO A 252 -5.49 13.14 -5.80
N CYS A 253 -6.71 13.61 -5.55
CA CYS A 253 -7.83 12.76 -5.09
C CYS A 253 -8.81 12.37 -6.20
N GLU A 254 -8.72 12.97 -7.38
CA GLU A 254 -9.65 12.74 -8.48
C GLU A 254 -9.31 11.41 -9.17
N LEU A 255 -9.75 10.31 -8.56
CA LEU A 255 -9.50 8.97 -9.08
C LEU A 255 -10.42 8.66 -10.27
N GLY A 256 -9.85 8.04 -11.31
CA GLY A 256 -10.59 7.64 -12.51
C GLY A 256 -11.09 6.20 -12.50
N SER A 257 -11.90 5.89 -13.52
CA SER A 257 -12.59 4.59 -13.70
C SER A 257 -11.68 3.47 -14.22
N GLY A 258 -10.50 3.80 -14.77
CA GLY A 258 -9.59 2.84 -15.38
C GLY A 258 -10.07 2.22 -16.71
N SER A 259 -11.37 1.95 -16.92
CA SER A 259 -11.90 1.30 -18.14
C SER A 259 -13.15 1.96 -18.73
N GLY A 260 -13.93 2.68 -17.93
CA GLY A 260 -15.08 3.47 -18.38
C GLY A 260 -16.31 2.65 -18.79
N ASN A 261 -17.33 2.57 -17.93
CA ASN A 261 -18.68 3.15 -18.15
C ASN A 261 -19.64 2.96 -16.93
N GLY A 262 -19.24 2.56 -15.73
CA GLY A 262 -20.12 2.24 -14.58
C GLY A 262 -21.34 1.31 -14.79
N SER A 263 -21.73 1.01 -16.03
CA SER A 263 -23.07 0.57 -16.47
C SER A 263 -23.00 -0.75 -17.24
N LEU A 264 -21.79 -1.21 -17.58
CA LEU A 264 -21.56 -2.48 -18.25
C LEU A 264 -21.27 -3.58 -17.22
N ALA A 265 -21.81 -4.78 -17.46
CA ALA A 265 -21.51 -5.94 -16.63
C ALA A 265 -20.05 -6.38 -16.87
N GLY A 266 -19.28 -6.55 -15.78
CA GLY A 266 -17.88 -6.96 -15.85
C GLY A 266 -16.86 -5.83 -15.77
N GLU A 267 -17.28 -4.60 -15.47
CA GLU A 267 -16.36 -3.49 -15.24
C GLU A 267 -15.47 -3.72 -14.01
N THR A 268 -14.17 -3.53 -14.21
CA THR A 268 -13.18 -3.54 -13.14
C THR A 268 -12.83 -2.10 -12.78
N ALA A 269 -12.94 -1.79 -11.49
CA ALA A 269 -12.37 -0.56 -10.95
C ALA A 269 -10.84 -0.61 -11.10
N GLY A 270 -10.28 0.39 -11.78
CA GLY A 270 -8.83 0.64 -11.78
C GLY A 270 -8.34 1.02 -10.38
N GLY A 271 -7.04 0.91 -10.16
CA GLY A 271 -6.38 1.52 -8.99
C GLY A 271 -5.95 2.95 -9.29
N GLY A 272 -5.14 3.53 -8.40
CA GLY A 272 -4.52 4.84 -8.61
C GLY A 272 -3.13 4.94 -8.00
N ILE A 273 -2.23 5.70 -8.63
CA ILE A 273 -1.00 6.16 -7.99
C ILE A 273 -1.12 7.66 -7.83
N ILE A 274 -1.03 8.11 -6.60
CA ILE A 274 -1.10 9.51 -6.21
C ILE A 274 0.30 9.89 -5.77
N GLY A 275 0.88 10.91 -6.38
CA GLY A 275 2.23 11.35 -6.04
C GLY A 275 2.32 12.87 -6.01
N LYS A 276 2.84 13.41 -4.91
CA LYS A 276 3.53 14.70 -4.94
C LYS A 276 5.01 14.40 -4.68
N LEU A 277 5.73 14.24 -5.78
CA LEU A 277 7.18 14.14 -5.80
C LEU A 277 7.79 15.48 -5.37
#